data_AF-A0A2G6CIY8-F1
#
_entry.id   AF-A0A2G6CIY8-F1
#
_cell.length_a   1.000
_cell.length_b   1.000
_cell.length_c   1.000
_cell.angle_alpha   90.00
_cell.angle_beta   90.00
_cell.angle_gamma   90.00
#
_symmetry.space_group_name_H-M   'P 1'
#
loop_
_entity.id
_entity.type
_entity.pdbx_description
1 polymer ?
#
loop_
_entity_poly.entity_id
_entity_poly.type
_entity_poly.pdbx_seq_one_letter_code
_entity_poly.pdbx_strand_id
1 'polypeptide(L)'
;MIHNSPLKTTTLKKLFSYVALVIISLCVVWLCLGVGFGKWENPNAMDELFWQLRYPRVVTALLVGMALSVSGAALQALFENPLADPSLIGTSGGAALGVVVVISLGVAGVGVPLAAFIGSMLVCLFILAFHRFMGGGQMGLLILGFIISAFCGAVVSLIL
;
A
#
# COMPACT_ATOMS: atom_id res chain seq x y z
N MET A 1 -26.06 -36.67 29.67
CA MET A 1 -24.62 -36.32 29.59
C MET A 1 -24.41 -35.51 28.31
N ILE A 2 -24.55 -34.19 28.39
CA ILE A 2 -24.46 -33.27 27.24
C ILE A 2 -23.06 -32.65 27.26
N HIS A 3 -22.21 -33.15 26.38
CA HIS A 3 -20.85 -32.68 26.16
C HIS A 3 -20.91 -31.33 25.44
N ASN A 4 -20.86 -30.23 26.20
CA ASN A 4 -20.89 -28.87 25.67
C ASN A 4 -19.51 -28.51 25.11
N SER A 5 -19.42 -28.43 23.78
CA SER A 5 -18.16 -28.28 23.05
C SER A 5 -17.60 -26.84 23.16
N PRO A 6 -16.35 -26.65 23.60
CA PRO A 6 -15.71 -25.32 23.76
C PRO A 6 -15.45 -24.56 22.43
N LEU A 7 -15.84 -25.13 21.29
CA LEU A 7 -15.61 -24.58 19.96
C LEU A 7 -16.63 -23.50 19.55
N LYS A 8 -17.84 -23.53 20.13
CA LYS A 8 -18.90 -22.58 19.74
C LYS A 8 -18.65 -21.17 20.28
N THR A 9 -18.05 -21.06 21.47
CA THR A 9 -17.80 -19.77 22.13
C THR A 9 -16.62 -19.00 21.53
N THR A 10 -15.58 -19.68 21.05
CA THR A 10 -14.43 -19.05 20.38
C THR A 10 -14.77 -18.55 18.98
N THR A 11 -15.58 -19.31 18.23
CA THR A 11 -16.08 -18.90 16.90
C THR A 11 -17.03 -17.71 16.99
N LEU A 12 -17.92 -17.69 17.98
CA LEU A 12 -18.85 -16.57 18.22
C LEU A 12 -18.10 -15.28 18.60
N LYS A 13 -17.06 -15.38 19.45
CA LYS A 13 -16.21 -14.23 19.82
C LYS A 13 -15.41 -13.68 18.62
N LYS A 14 -14.88 -14.55 17.76
CA LYS A 14 -14.19 -14.14 16.52
C LYS A 14 -15.14 -13.43 15.56
N LEU A 15 -16.35 -13.97 15.37
CA LEU A 15 -17.38 -13.35 14.54
C LEU A 15 -17.73 -11.95 15.05
N PHE A 16 -17.96 -11.80 16.36
CA PHE A 16 -18.23 -10.49 16.96
C PHE A 16 -17.07 -9.51 16.78
N SER A 17 -15.82 -9.97 16.91
CA SER A 17 -14.63 -9.16 16.68
C SER A 17 -14.49 -8.69 15.23
N TYR A 18 -14.76 -9.55 14.25
CA TYR A 18 -14.72 -9.15 12.84
C TYR A 18 -15.81 -8.15 12.51
N VAL A 19 -17.03 -8.36 13.02
CA VAL A 19 -18.14 -7.42 12.84
C VAL A 19 -17.82 -6.06 13.47
N ALA A 20 -17.24 -6.04 14.67
CA ALA A 20 -16.81 -4.80 15.32
C ALA A 20 -15.75 -4.05 14.51
N LEU A 21 -14.77 -4.76 13.92
CA LEU A 21 -13.74 -4.15 13.07
C LEU A 21 -14.33 -3.53 11.80
N VAL A 22 -15.30 -4.20 11.16
CA VAL A 22 -15.99 -3.65 9.99
C VAL A 22 -16.78 -2.40 10.35
N ILE A 23 -17.49 -2.41 11.48
CA ILE A 23 -18.25 -1.25 11.96
C ILE A 23 -17.30 -0.08 12.26
N ILE A 24 -16.17 -0.34 12.92
CA ILE A 24 -15.15 0.68 13.19
C ILE A 24 -14.60 1.26 11.88
N SER A 25 -14.29 0.42 10.89
CA SER A 25 -13.83 0.87 9.58
C SER A 25 -14.87 1.76 8.88
N LEU A 26 -16.14 1.37 8.88
CA LEU A 26 -17.23 2.16 8.32
C LEU A 26 -17.43 3.50 9.04
N CYS A 27 -17.30 3.49 10.37
CA CYS A 27 -17.40 4.69 11.20
C CYS A 27 -16.23 5.65 10.94
N VAL A 28 -15.02 5.12 10.75
CA VAL A 28 -13.84 5.91 10.36
C VAL A 28 -14.00 6.51 8.97
N VAL A 29 -14.50 5.76 8.00
CA VAL A 29 -14.78 6.29 6.65
C VAL A 29 -15.81 7.43 6.72
N TRP A 30 -16.87 7.24 7.49
CA TRP A 30 -17.90 8.27 7.69
C TRP A 30 -17.33 9.52 8.38
N LEU A 31 -16.46 9.35 9.37
CA LEU A 31 -15.78 10.45 10.06
C LEU A 31 -14.80 11.18 9.13
N CYS A 32 -13.99 10.45 8.35
CA CYS A 32 -13.07 11.02 7.37
C CYS A 32 -13.79 11.82 6.26
N LEU A 33 -15.02 11.44 5.92
CA LEU A 33 -15.85 12.17 4.96
C LEU A 33 -16.39 13.49 5.53
N GLY A 34 -16.73 13.53 6.82
CA GLY A 34 -17.29 14.71 7.50
C GLY A 34 -16.27 15.72 8.07
N VAL A 35 -15.00 15.36 8.21
CA VAL A 35 -13.96 16.28 8.72
C VAL A 35 -13.55 17.28 7.63
N GLY A 36 -13.92 18.55 7.79
CA GLY A 36 -13.63 19.64 6.87
C GLY A 36 -13.20 20.92 7.56
N PHE A 37 -12.04 21.49 7.20
CA PHE A 37 -11.55 22.77 7.73
C PHE A 37 -11.62 22.94 9.27
N GLY A 38 -11.36 21.86 10.02
CA GLY A 38 -11.36 21.89 11.49
C GLY A 38 -12.75 21.89 12.14
N LYS A 39 -13.82 21.72 11.37
CA LYS A 39 -15.19 21.50 11.86
C LYS A 39 -15.74 20.18 11.29
N TRP A 40 -16.60 19.52 12.06
CA TRP A 40 -17.34 18.37 11.57
C TRP A 40 -18.61 18.88 10.90
N GLU A 41 -18.70 18.71 9.58
CA GLU A 41 -19.82 19.15 8.77
C GLU A 41 -20.49 17.93 8.15
N ASN A 42 -21.83 17.93 8.14
CA ASN A 42 -22.60 16.75 7.76
C ASN A 42 -22.35 16.44 6.26
N PRO A 43 -21.93 15.22 5.88
CA PRO A 43 -21.65 14.85 4.48
C PRO A 43 -22.83 15.04 3.51
N ASN A 44 -24.04 15.28 4.03
CA ASN A 44 -25.25 15.54 3.25
C ASN A 44 -25.42 17.02 2.85
N ALA A 45 -24.64 17.95 3.40
CA ALA A 45 -24.52 19.29 2.83
C ALA A 45 -23.85 19.12 1.45
N MET A 46 -24.62 19.34 0.38
CA MET A 46 -24.24 19.08 -1.02
C MET A 46 -23.16 20.06 -1.50
N ASP A 47 -22.00 20.06 -0.85
CA ASP A 47 -20.86 20.89 -1.23
C ASP A 47 -20.13 20.20 -2.38
N GLU A 48 -19.98 20.92 -3.49
CA GLU A 48 -19.25 20.45 -4.69
C GLU A 48 -17.80 20.03 -4.35
N LEU A 49 -17.23 20.65 -3.31
CA LEU A 49 -15.92 20.36 -2.73
C LEU A 49 -15.82 18.94 -2.12
N PHE A 50 -16.92 18.40 -1.59
CA PHE A 50 -16.99 17.02 -1.11
C PHE A 50 -16.78 16.03 -2.25
N TRP A 51 -17.51 16.21 -3.35
CA TRP A 51 -17.46 15.32 -4.52
C TRP A 51 -16.15 15.43 -5.29
N GLN A 52 -15.60 16.65 -5.43
CA GLN A 52 -14.39 16.85 -6.24
C GLN A 52 -13.08 16.55 -5.50
N LEU A 53 -13.03 16.70 -4.17
CA LEU A 53 -11.76 16.60 -3.43
C LEU A 53 -11.74 15.48 -2.38
N ARG A 54 -12.80 15.35 -1.57
CA ARG A 54 -12.81 14.41 -0.44
C ARG A 54 -13.14 13.00 -0.86
N TYR A 55 -14.22 12.84 -1.62
CA TYR A 55 -14.67 11.54 -2.13
C TYR A 55 -13.55 10.79 -2.88
N PRO A 56 -12.88 11.37 -3.91
CA PRO A 56 -11.82 10.66 -4.62
C PRO A 56 -10.65 10.30 -3.69
N ARG A 57 -10.31 11.14 -2.71
CA ARG A 57 -9.20 10.89 -1.79
C ARG A 57 -9.48 9.77 -0.80
N VAL A 58 -10.71 9.67 -0.29
CA VAL A 58 -11.10 8.57 0.61
C VAL A 58 -11.16 7.26 -0.16
N VAL A 59 -11.69 7.27 -1.40
CA VAL A 59 -11.73 6.08 -2.26
C VAL A 59 -10.32 5.60 -2.60
N THR A 60 -9.41 6.49 -3.01
CA THR A 60 -8.02 6.07 -3.30
C THR A 60 -7.30 5.58 -2.06
N ALA A 61 -7.49 6.20 -0.89
CA ALA A 61 -6.91 5.73 0.38
C ALA A 61 -7.40 4.32 0.75
N LEU A 62 -8.70 4.04 0.58
CA LEU A 62 -9.27 2.71 0.82
C LEU A 62 -8.69 1.68 -0.15
N LEU A 63 -8.66 1.99 -1.45
CA LEU A 63 -8.13 1.08 -2.47
C LEU A 63 -6.64 0.77 -2.24
N VAL A 64 -5.83 1.80 -1.97
CA VAL A 64 -4.39 1.64 -1.68
C VAL A 64 -4.20 0.84 -0.39
N GLY A 65 -4.96 1.12 0.67
CA GLY A 65 -4.90 0.38 1.92
C GLY A 65 -5.23 -1.10 1.76
N MET A 66 -6.29 -1.42 1.01
CA MET A 66 -6.66 -2.81 0.68
C MET A 66 -5.55 -3.51 -0.12
N ALA A 67 -5.01 -2.85 -1.14
CA ALA A 67 -3.94 -3.40 -1.97
C ALA A 67 -2.67 -3.68 -1.16
N LEU A 68 -2.25 -2.75 -0.30
CA LEU A 68 -1.09 -2.93 0.58
C LEU A 68 -1.32 -4.06 1.59
N SER A 69 -2.52 -4.17 2.15
CA SER A 69 -2.85 -5.22 3.12
C SER A 69 -2.81 -6.62 2.50
N VAL A 70 -3.34 -6.77 1.26
CA VAL A 70 -3.28 -8.03 0.52
C VAL A 70 -1.84 -8.35 0.11
N SER A 71 -1.09 -7.36 -0.40
CA SER A 71 0.30 -7.56 -0.81
C SER A 71 1.20 -7.93 0.37
N GLY A 72 1.00 -7.30 1.55
CA GLY A 72 1.72 -7.62 2.77
C GLY A 72 1.44 -9.04 3.25
N ALA A 73 0.17 -9.44 3.33
CA ALA A 73 -0.20 -10.81 3.71
C ALA A 73 0.38 -11.85 2.75
N ALA A 74 0.35 -11.58 1.43
CA ALA A 74 0.91 -12.48 0.42
C ALA A 74 2.43 -12.63 0.55
N LEU A 75 3.16 -11.53 0.77
CA LEU A 75 4.62 -11.60 0.94
C LEU A 75 5.04 -12.21 2.26
N GLN A 76 4.34 -11.92 3.35
CA GLN A 76 4.59 -12.55 4.65
C GLN A 76 4.37 -14.06 4.57
N ALA A 77 3.35 -14.53 3.83
CA ALA A 77 3.13 -15.95 3.57
C ALA A 77 4.20 -16.56 2.65
N LEU A 78 4.64 -15.82 1.62
CA LEU A 78 5.66 -16.29 0.67
C LEU A 78 7.05 -16.41 1.31
N PHE A 79 7.41 -15.48 2.19
CA PHE A 79 8.72 -15.46 2.85
C PHE A 79 8.72 -16.14 4.22
N GLU A 80 7.56 -16.60 4.70
CA GLU A 80 7.37 -17.12 6.06
C GLU A 80 7.97 -16.19 7.12
N ASN A 81 7.93 -14.87 6.85
CA ASN A 81 8.56 -13.84 7.64
C ASN A 81 7.56 -12.72 7.94
N PRO A 82 7.10 -12.57 9.19
CA PRO A 82 6.13 -11.55 9.57
C PRO A 82 6.66 -10.11 9.43
N LEU A 83 7.97 -9.92 9.23
CA LEU A 83 8.60 -8.63 8.99
C LEU A 83 8.75 -8.29 7.49
N ALA A 84 8.33 -9.19 6.58
CA ALA A 84 8.38 -8.91 5.16
C ALA A 84 7.36 -7.83 4.78
N ASP A 85 7.83 -6.79 4.10
CA ASP A 85 7.02 -5.66 3.63
C ASP A 85 7.09 -5.52 2.09
N PRO A 86 5.96 -5.22 1.41
CA PRO A 86 5.90 -5.09 -0.05
C PRO A 86 6.73 -3.98 -0.67
N SER A 87 7.17 -3.00 0.10
CA SER A 87 8.06 -1.96 -0.40
C SER A 87 9.53 -2.42 -0.52
N LEU A 88 9.90 -3.53 0.14
CA LEU A 88 11.29 -4.01 0.23
C LEU A 88 11.82 -4.65 -1.06
N ILE A 89 10.94 -4.98 -2.02
CA ILE A 89 11.32 -5.54 -3.33
C ILE A 89 11.73 -4.48 -4.35
N GLY A 90 12.09 -3.27 -3.92
CA GLY A 90 12.60 -2.20 -4.80
C GLY A 90 11.54 -1.39 -5.56
N THR A 91 10.26 -1.70 -5.38
CA THR A 91 9.15 -1.00 -6.03
C THR A 91 9.06 0.47 -5.65
N SER A 92 9.30 0.80 -4.38
CA SER A 92 9.30 2.18 -3.88
C SER A 92 10.44 3.02 -4.47
N GLY A 93 11.67 2.48 -4.50
CA GLY A 93 12.83 3.13 -5.11
C GLY A 93 12.65 3.38 -6.61
N GLY A 94 12.13 2.39 -7.34
CA GLY A 94 11.84 2.53 -8.77
C GLY A 94 10.73 3.53 -9.08
N ALA A 95 9.68 3.60 -8.25
CA ALA A 95 8.64 4.60 -8.39
C ALA A 95 9.19 6.02 -8.20
N ALA A 96 9.98 6.23 -7.14
CA ALA A 96 10.59 7.53 -6.85
C ALA A 96 11.51 8.00 -7.99
N LEU A 97 12.35 7.11 -8.52
CA LEU A 97 13.18 7.42 -9.68
C LEU A 97 12.37 7.81 -10.90
N GLY A 98 11.35 7.02 -11.26
CA GLY A 98 10.51 7.29 -12.42
C GLY A 98 9.84 8.65 -12.33
N VAL A 99 9.32 9.00 -11.14
CA VAL A 99 8.72 10.31 -10.87
C VAL A 99 9.74 11.43 -11.06
N VAL A 100 10.92 11.33 -10.46
CA VAL A 100 11.94 12.38 -10.49
C VAL A 100 12.47 12.62 -11.90
N VAL A 101 12.69 11.56 -12.68
CA VAL A 101 13.09 11.65 -14.09
C VAL A 101 12.02 12.35 -14.94
N VAL A 102 10.76 12.02 -14.73
CA VAL A 102 9.67 12.60 -15.55
C VAL A 102 9.37 14.04 -15.15
N ILE A 103 9.48 14.38 -13.87
CA ILE A 103 9.39 15.77 -13.39
C ILE A 103 10.56 16.61 -13.90
N SER A 104 11.78 16.07 -13.92
CA SER A 104 12.95 16.82 -14.44
C SER A 104 12.87 17.06 -15.95
N LEU A 105 12.15 16.22 -16.69
CA LEU A 105 11.82 16.42 -18.10
C LEU A 105 10.65 17.39 -18.33
N GLY A 106 10.04 17.93 -17.27
CA GLY A 106 8.95 18.91 -17.35
C GLY A 106 7.57 18.32 -17.61
N VAL A 107 7.38 17.01 -17.43
CA VAL A 107 6.09 16.34 -17.61
C VAL A 107 5.26 16.44 -16.33
N ALA A 108 3.99 16.81 -16.47
CA ALA A 108 3.04 16.99 -15.37
C ALA A 108 1.74 16.18 -15.56
N GLY A 109 0.89 16.17 -14.53
CA GLY A 109 -0.42 15.52 -14.58
C GLY A 109 -0.32 13.99 -14.58
N VAL A 110 -1.05 13.34 -15.50
CA VAL A 110 -1.16 11.86 -15.57
C VAL A 110 0.17 11.17 -15.92
N GLY A 111 1.13 11.91 -16.50
CA GLY A 111 2.47 11.37 -16.78
C GLY A 111 3.22 10.96 -15.51
N VAL A 112 3.00 11.65 -14.38
CA VAL A 112 3.68 11.38 -13.10
C VAL A 112 3.31 10.01 -12.52
N PRO A 113 2.02 9.66 -12.30
CA PRO A 113 1.66 8.33 -11.79
C PRO A 113 2.01 7.20 -12.78
N LEU A 114 1.95 7.45 -14.09
CA LEU A 114 2.40 6.47 -15.09
C LEU A 114 3.90 6.22 -15.00
N ALA A 115 4.71 7.27 -14.81
CA ALA A 115 6.14 7.16 -14.61
C ALA A 115 6.50 6.39 -13.34
N ALA A 116 5.79 6.66 -12.23
CA ALA A 116 5.93 5.92 -10.99
C ALA A 116 5.66 4.41 -11.21
N PHE A 117 4.57 4.10 -11.90
CA PHE A 117 4.18 2.72 -12.22
C PHE A 117 5.22 2.02 -13.10
N ILE A 118 5.63 2.65 -14.20
CA ILE A 118 6.63 2.07 -15.12
C ILE A 118 7.99 1.92 -14.41
N GLY A 119 8.42 2.93 -13.66
CA GLY A 119 9.69 2.90 -12.92
C GLY A 119 9.74 1.78 -11.89
N SER A 120 8.68 1.62 -11.09
CA SER A 120 8.56 0.51 -10.13
C SER A 120 8.52 -0.86 -10.82
N MET A 121 7.81 -0.98 -11.93
CA MET A 121 7.71 -2.23 -12.68
C MET A 121 9.05 -2.65 -13.30
N LEU A 122 9.79 -1.70 -13.89
CA LEU A 122 11.12 -1.93 -14.44
C LEU A 122 12.11 -2.39 -13.37
N VAL A 123 12.15 -1.70 -12.23
CA VAL A 123 13.06 -2.06 -11.12
C VAL A 123 12.69 -3.42 -10.53
N CYS A 124 11.40 -3.71 -10.35
CA CYS A 124 10.93 -5.02 -9.88
C CYS A 124 11.36 -6.15 -10.83
N LEU A 125 11.13 -5.97 -12.15
CA LEU A 125 11.55 -6.94 -13.16
C LEU A 125 13.06 -7.11 -13.20
N PHE A 126 13.82 -6.03 -13.04
CA PHE A 126 15.28 -6.07 -12.97
C PHE A 126 15.75 -6.91 -11.78
N ILE A 127 15.20 -6.69 -10.59
CA ILE A 127 15.52 -7.47 -9.38
C ILE A 127 15.21 -8.95 -9.59
N LEU A 128 14.02 -9.27 -10.11
CA LEU A 128 13.60 -10.65 -10.34
C LEU A 128 14.46 -11.37 -11.39
N ALA A 129 14.80 -10.68 -12.48
CA ALA A 129 15.68 -11.22 -13.50
C ALA A 129 17.07 -11.49 -12.93
N PHE A 130 17.65 -10.52 -12.22
CA PHE A 130 18.99 -10.63 -11.66
C PHE A 130 19.08 -11.72 -10.58
N HIS A 131 18.07 -11.82 -9.72
CA HIS A 131 17.96 -12.88 -8.72
C HIS A 131 17.93 -14.27 -9.35
N ARG A 132 17.21 -14.43 -10.47
CA ARG A 132 17.15 -15.71 -11.19
C ARG A 132 18.51 -16.15 -11.74
N PHE A 133 19.40 -15.21 -12.06
CA PHE A 133 20.77 -15.52 -12.48
C PHE A 133 21.72 -15.82 -11.31
N MET A 134 21.53 -15.19 -10.14
CA MET A 134 22.43 -15.34 -8.98
C MET A 134 22.12 -16.53 -8.05
N GLY A 135 20.90 -17.06 -8.05
CA GLY A 135 20.56 -18.27 -7.26
C GLY A 135 20.54 -18.10 -5.73
N GLY A 136 20.39 -16.88 -5.22
CA GLY A 136 20.58 -16.52 -3.81
C GLY A 136 19.43 -16.81 -2.81
N GLY A 137 18.40 -17.58 -3.19
CA GLY A 137 17.26 -17.91 -2.32
C GLY A 137 16.43 -16.70 -1.87
N GLN A 138 15.52 -16.89 -0.90
CA GLN A 138 14.58 -15.84 -0.43
C GLN A 138 15.28 -14.64 0.24
N MET A 139 16.30 -14.88 1.08
CA MET A 139 17.05 -13.78 1.74
C MET A 139 17.84 -12.93 0.74
N GLY A 140 18.41 -13.54 -0.31
CA GLY A 140 19.14 -12.81 -1.34
C GLY A 140 18.25 -11.80 -2.08
N LEU A 141 16.97 -12.12 -2.29
CA LEU A 141 16.01 -11.22 -2.94
C LEU A 141 15.76 -9.96 -2.09
N LEU A 142 15.63 -10.12 -0.77
CA LEU A 142 15.37 -9.01 0.16
C LEU A 142 16.56 -8.05 0.22
N ILE A 143 17.78 -8.59 0.35
CA ILE A 143 19.01 -7.79 0.39
C ILE A 143 19.21 -7.06 -0.94
N LEU A 144 18.97 -7.74 -2.07
CA LEU A 144 19.09 -7.14 -3.40
C LEU A 144 18.08 -6.00 -3.60
N GLY A 145 16.83 -6.19 -3.17
CA GLY A 145 15.80 -5.14 -3.20
C GLY A 145 16.15 -3.94 -2.33
N PHE A 146 16.73 -4.17 -1.14
CA PHE A 146 17.23 -3.10 -0.27
C PHE A 146 18.38 -2.31 -0.92
N ILE A 147 19.37 -2.99 -1.48
CA ILE A 147 20.53 -2.35 -2.16
C ILE A 147 20.04 -1.49 -3.33
N ILE A 148 19.15 -2.04 -4.16
CA ILE A 148 18.63 -1.32 -5.32
C ILE A 148 17.77 -0.12 -4.88
N SER A 149 16.97 -0.26 -3.83
CA SER A 149 16.23 0.88 -3.26
C SER A 149 17.15 2.01 -2.79
N ALA A 150 18.25 1.67 -2.12
CA ALA A 150 19.25 2.65 -1.68
C ALA A 150 19.96 3.32 -2.87
N PHE A 151 20.30 2.55 -3.90
CA PHE A 151 20.86 3.09 -5.14
C PHE A 151 19.89 4.04 -5.85
N CYS A 152 18.60 3.65 -5.95
CA CYS A 152 17.56 4.52 -6.47
C CYS A 152 17.46 5.82 -5.67
N GLY A 153 17.49 5.75 -4.34
CA GLY A 153 17.51 6.93 -3.48
C GLY A 153 18.71 7.85 -3.75
N ALA A 154 19.91 7.29 -3.95
CA ALA A 154 21.09 8.08 -4.28
C ALA A 154 20.96 8.80 -5.64
N VAL A 155 20.41 8.13 -6.65
CA VAL A 155 20.17 8.75 -7.96
C VAL A 155 19.08 9.83 -7.89
N VAL A 156 18.00 9.59 -7.12
CA VAL A 156 16.98 10.62 -6.85
C VAL A 156 17.62 11.87 -6.23
N SER A 157 18.46 11.69 -5.20
CA SER A 157 19.16 12.79 -4.54
C SER A 157 20.21 13.49 -5.41
N LEU A 158 20.70 12.84 -6.47
CA LEU A 158 21.63 13.45 -7.42
C LEU A 158 20.91 14.34 -8.44
N ILE A 159 19.67 13.99 -8.81
CA ILE A 159 18.88 14.72 -9.81
C ILE A 159 18.22 15.97 -9.20
N LEU A 160 17.80 15.89 -7.93
CA LEU A 160 17.24 17.00 -7.15
C LEU A 160 18.32 18.01 -6.75
#